data_AF-A0A6B2EEY5-F1
#
_entry.id   AF-A0A6B2EEY5-F1
#
_cell.length_a   1.000
_cell.length_b   1.000
_cell.length_c   1.000
_cell.angle_alpha   90.00
_cell.angle_beta   90.00
_cell.angle_gamma   90.00
#
_symmetry.space_group_name_H-M   'P 1'
#
loop_
_entity.id
_entity.type
_entity.pdbx_description
1 polymer ?
#
loop_
_entity_poly.entity_id
_entity_poly.type
_entity_poly.pdbx_seq_one_letter_code
_entity_poly.pdbx_strand_id
1 'polypeptide(L)'
;MLSHGKNMSYLPVMMVLKALLPVTDLYIYQNCIRGFEEDLYYCGCVQTMLRELHDEGLHTHEECLEFLGRVFRKRVYAMEWETDRQVGESLMQNTVLIHLTENKDKFHMICLMIKKLFQAAQD
;
A
#
# COMPACT_ATOMS: atom_id res chain seq x y z
N MET A 1 -1.19 9.13 -3.26
CA MET A 1 -1.50 10.34 -2.47
C MET A 1 -2.85 10.15 -1.81
N LEU A 2 -2.94 10.36 -0.50
CA LEU A 2 -4.19 10.34 0.26
C LEU A 2 -4.51 11.76 0.73
N SER A 3 -5.79 12.14 0.65
CA SER A 3 -6.31 13.40 1.17
C SER A 3 -7.18 13.11 2.39
N HIS A 4 -6.83 13.67 3.54
CA HIS A 4 -7.62 13.54 4.77
C HIS A 4 -7.64 14.86 5.52
N GLY A 5 -8.83 15.39 5.83
CA GLY A 5 -8.98 16.62 6.62
C GLY A 5 -8.21 17.82 6.07
N LYS A 6 -8.24 18.02 4.74
CA LYS A 6 -7.50 19.06 3.99
C LYS A 6 -5.97 18.93 3.98
N ASN A 7 -5.42 17.83 4.50
CA ASN A 7 -4.00 17.52 4.42
C ASN A 7 -3.74 16.43 3.36
N MET A 8 -2.69 16.62 2.58
CA MET A 8 -2.20 15.61 1.65
C MET A 8 -1.07 14.81 2.27
N SER A 9 -1.06 13.51 2.03
CA SER A 9 0.00 12.61 2.47
C SER A 9 0.41 11.67 1.34
N TYR A 10 1.71 11.40 1.25
CA TYR A 10 2.31 10.48 0.29
C TYR A 10 2.73 9.22 1.04
N LEU A 11 2.36 8.06 0.49
CA LEU A 11 2.66 6.76 1.06
C LEU A 11 3.35 5.91 -0.03
N PRO A 12 4.42 5.18 0.31
CA PRO A 12 4.92 4.08 -0.50
C PRO A 12 3.79 3.12 -0.88
N VAL A 13 3.65 2.82 -2.18
CA VAL A 13 2.57 1.94 -2.66
C VAL A 13 2.73 0.50 -2.14
N MET A 14 3.97 0.06 -1.92
CA MET A 14 4.25 -1.27 -1.36
C MET A 14 3.76 -1.41 0.08
N MET A 15 3.84 -0.33 0.88
CA MET A 15 3.27 -0.30 2.23
C MET A 15 1.75 -0.43 2.17
N VAL A 16 1.09 0.25 1.23
CA VAL A 16 -0.36 0.15 1.04
C VAL A 16 -0.76 -1.29 0.67
N LEU A 17 -0.02 -1.94 -0.23
CA LEU A 17 -0.27 -3.33 -0.62
C LEU A 17 -0.08 -4.31 0.56
N LYS A 18 1.00 -4.18 1.34
CA LYS A 18 1.21 -4.97 2.57
C LYS A 18 0.15 -4.70 3.63
N ALA A 19 -0.29 -3.45 3.80
CA ALA A 19 -1.32 -3.09 4.77
C ALA A 19 -2.71 -3.61 4.38
N LEU A 20 -2.98 -3.90 3.10
CA LEU A 20 -4.26 -4.46 2.65
C LEU A 20 -4.38 -5.96 2.94
N LEU A 21 -3.30 -6.73 2.78
CA LEU A 21 -3.33 -8.19 2.92
C LEU A 21 -2.09 -8.75 3.64
N PRO A 22 -2.23 -9.79 4.48
CA PRO A 22 -1.11 -10.49 5.10
C PRO A 22 -0.40 -11.44 4.11
N VAL A 23 0.34 -10.86 3.16
CA VAL A 23 1.02 -11.59 2.07
C VAL A 23 2.52 -11.32 2.05
N THR A 24 3.28 -12.20 1.40
CA THR A 24 4.73 -12.07 1.24
C THR A 24 5.10 -11.08 0.13
N ASP A 25 6.32 -10.55 0.18
CA ASP A 25 6.84 -9.69 -0.90
C ASP A 25 6.87 -10.39 -2.24
N LEU A 26 7.15 -11.70 -2.25
CA LEU A 26 7.08 -12.50 -3.47
C LEU A 26 5.68 -12.49 -4.08
N TYR A 27 4.63 -12.61 -3.26
CA TYR A 27 3.26 -12.54 -3.74
C TYR A 27 2.93 -11.16 -4.31
N ILE A 28 3.36 -10.08 -3.64
CA ILE A 28 3.18 -8.71 -4.12
C ILE A 28 3.90 -8.53 -5.46
N TYR A 29 5.17 -8.90 -5.53
CA TYR A 29 6.00 -8.83 -6.72
C TYR A 29 5.36 -9.56 -7.89
N GLN A 30 5.00 -10.83 -7.72
CA GLN A 30 4.38 -11.65 -8.77
C GLN A 30 3.07 -11.06 -9.30
N ASN A 31 2.23 -10.47 -8.44
CA ASN A 31 0.99 -9.83 -8.90
C ASN A 31 1.25 -8.52 -9.63
N CYS A 32 2.24 -7.74 -9.20
CA CYS A 32 2.65 -6.50 -9.85
C CYS A 32 3.25 -6.78 -11.25
N ILE A 33 4.11 -7.79 -11.40
CA ILE A 33 4.77 -8.05 -12.69
C ILE A 33 3.96 -8.90 -13.67
N ARG A 34 2.85 -9.51 -13.22
CA ARG A 34 2.10 -10.47 -14.05
C ARG A 34 1.71 -9.86 -15.41
N GLY A 35 2.14 -10.50 -16.50
CA GLY A 35 1.96 -10.08 -17.88
C GLY A 35 3.07 -9.19 -18.44
N PHE A 36 4.08 -8.87 -17.64
CA PHE A 36 5.23 -8.01 -17.95
C PHE A 36 6.55 -8.62 -17.43
N GLU A 37 6.62 -9.94 -17.29
CA GLU A 37 7.75 -10.66 -16.72
C GLU A 37 9.05 -10.47 -17.53
N GLU A 38 8.94 -10.18 -18.82
CA GLU A 38 10.07 -9.94 -19.72
C GLU A 38 10.59 -8.48 -19.68
N ASP A 39 9.82 -7.55 -19.10
CA ASP A 39 10.26 -6.17 -18.89
C ASP A 39 11.16 -6.11 -17.64
N LEU A 40 12.46 -6.28 -17.87
CA LEU A 40 13.47 -6.27 -16.81
C LEU A 40 13.56 -4.92 -16.09
N TYR A 41 13.26 -3.82 -16.78
CA TYR A 41 13.26 -2.50 -16.16
C TYR A 41 12.09 -2.38 -15.18
N TYR A 42 10.87 -2.71 -15.61
CA TYR A 42 9.70 -2.73 -14.74
C TYR A 42 9.88 -3.68 -13.55
N CYS A 43 10.38 -4.89 -13.80
CA CYS A 43 10.71 -5.85 -12.76
C CYS A 43 11.69 -5.27 -11.73
N GLY A 44 12.74 -4.59 -12.19
CA GLY A 44 13.73 -3.92 -11.34
C GLY A 44 13.14 -2.78 -10.50
N CYS A 45 12.22 -1.99 -11.07
CA CYS A 45 11.53 -0.93 -10.34
C CYS A 45 10.66 -1.49 -9.21
N VAL A 46 9.89 -2.56 -9.46
CA VAL A 46 9.06 -3.20 -8.43
C VAL A 46 9.92 -3.77 -7.31
N GLN A 47 11.04 -4.44 -7.64
CA GLN A 47 11.99 -4.94 -6.65
C GLN A 47 12.59 -3.81 -5.81
N THR A 48 12.94 -2.68 -6.44
CA THR A 48 13.50 -1.52 -5.74
C THR A 48 12.49 -0.93 -4.76
N MET A 49 11.23 -0.72 -5.19
CA MET A 49 10.18 -0.21 -4.29
C MET A 49 9.92 -1.14 -3.09
N LEU A 50 10.03 -2.46 -3.27
CA LEU A 50 9.91 -3.41 -2.17
C LEU A 50 11.11 -3.32 -1.21
N ARG A 51 12.32 -3.15 -1.74
CA ARG A 51 13.55 -2.99 -0.94
C ARG A 51 13.54 -1.71 -0.12
N GLU A 52 13.15 -0.58 -0.73
CA GLU A 52 13.03 0.71 -0.04
C GLU A 52 12.11 0.61 1.18
N LEU A 53 11.02 -0.17 1.10
CA LEU A 53 10.14 -0.39 2.24
C LEU A 53 10.79 -1.21 3.36
N HIS A 54 11.63 -2.20 3.01
CA HIS A 54 12.41 -2.95 3.98
C HIS A 54 13.46 -2.07 4.67
N ASP A 55 14.07 -1.12 3.95
CA ASP A 55 15.04 -0.18 4.51
C ASP A 55 14.40 0.74 5.58
N GLU A 56 13.10 0.98 5.49
CA GLU A 56 12.29 1.69 6.51
C GLU A 56 11.88 0.79 7.70
N GLY A 57 12.29 -0.49 7.71
CA GLY A 57 12.00 -1.45 8.79
C GLY A 57 10.56 -1.97 8.81
N LEU A 58 9.85 -1.90 7.67
CA LEU A 58 8.46 -2.36 7.53
C LEU A 58 8.39 -3.66 6.73
N HIS A 59 8.24 -4.78 7.41
CA HIS A 59 8.35 -6.11 6.81
C HIS A 59 7.02 -6.84 6.73
N THR A 60 6.15 -6.64 7.72
CA THR A 60 4.90 -7.39 7.88
C THR A 60 3.66 -6.50 7.68
N HIS A 61 2.53 -7.18 7.49
CA HIS A 61 1.22 -6.53 7.42
C HIS A 61 0.87 -5.76 8.69
N GLU A 62 1.16 -6.34 9.86
CA GLU A 62 0.87 -5.74 11.16
C GLU A 62 1.72 -4.49 11.39
N GLU A 63 3.02 -4.56 11.12
CA GLU A 63 3.94 -3.41 11.21
C GLU A 63 3.48 -2.26 10.31
N CYS A 64 3.03 -2.55 9.08
CA CYS A 64 2.52 -1.52 8.17
C CYS A 64 1.26 -0.85 8.72
N LEU A 65 0.30 -1.62 9.26
CA LEU A 65 -0.93 -1.07 9.84
C LEU A 65 -0.65 -0.25 11.10
N GLU A 66 0.20 -0.74 12.00
CA GLU A 66 0.61 -0.02 13.21
C GLU A 66 1.35 1.28 12.87
N PHE A 67 2.26 1.24 11.90
CA PHE A 67 2.95 2.44 11.44
C PHE A 67 1.97 3.49 10.90
N LEU A 68 1.06 3.08 10.02
CA LEU A 68 0.02 3.97 9.47
C LEU A 68 -0.87 4.53 10.60
N GLY A 69 -1.32 3.67 11.51
CA GLY A 69 -2.08 4.07 12.68
C GLY A 69 -1.38 5.14 13.50
N ARG A 70 -0.15 4.87 13.93
CA ARG A 70 0.66 5.77 14.75
C ARG A 70 0.85 7.15 14.08
N VAL A 71 1.11 7.16 12.77
CA VAL A 71 1.33 8.41 12.00
C VAL A 71 0.04 9.19 11.84
N PHE A 72 -1.07 8.52 11.56
CA PHE A 72 -2.34 9.18 11.22
C PHE A 72 -3.29 9.35 12.40
N ARG A 73 -3.02 8.76 13.57
CA ARG A 73 -3.90 8.75 14.75
C ARG A 73 -4.46 10.11 15.11
N LYS A 74 -3.63 11.16 15.08
CA LYS A 74 -4.05 12.54 15.41
C LYS A 74 -4.85 13.21 14.29
N ARG A 75 -4.75 12.69 13.07
CA ARG A 75 -5.40 13.22 11.87
C ARG A 75 -6.74 12.56 11.62
N VAL A 76 -6.90 11.30 12.01
CA VAL A 76 -8.19 10.62 12.03
C VAL A 76 -8.86 10.83 13.39
N TYR A 77 -10.18 10.81 13.44
CA TYR A 77 -10.94 10.95 14.69
C TYR A 77 -10.90 9.63 15.51
N ALA A 78 -9.70 9.13 15.78
CA ALA A 78 -9.49 7.90 16.53
C ALA A 78 -9.83 8.11 18.02
N MET A 79 -10.48 7.11 18.61
CA MET A 79 -10.78 7.06 20.02
C MET A 79 -9.51 6.68 20.82
N GLU A 80 -9.41 7.11 22.07
CA GLU A 80 -8.18 6.90 22.88
C GLU A 80 -7.88 5.41 23.12
N TRP A 81 -8.90 4.56 23.15
CA TRP A 81 -8.76 3.12 23.38
C TRP A 81 -8.43 2.31 22.12
N GLU A 82 -8.50 2.88 20.92
CA GLU A 82 -8.16 2.16 19.69
C GLU A 82 -6.65 1.89 19.64
N THR A 83 -6.24 0.69 19.25
CA THR A 83 -4.81 0.41 19.01
C THR A 83 -4.36 1.07 17.72
N ASP A 84 -3.06 1.34 17.58
CA ASP A 84 -2.54 1.92 16.32
C ASP A 84 -2.88 1.01 15.12
N ARG A 85 -2.84 -0.31 15.28
CA ARG A 85 -3.33 -1.24 14.26
C ARG A 85 -4.78 -0.96 13.84
N GLN A 86 -5.71 -0.86 14.79
CA GLN A 86 -7.13 -0.60 14.51
C GLN A 86 -7.33 0.73 13.77
N VAL A 87 -6.58 1.75 14.19
CA VAL A 87 -6.55 3.06 13.53
C VAL A 87 -6.05 2.93 12.09
N GLY A 88 -4.99 2.15 11.87
CA GLY A 88 -4.46 1.84 10.53
C GLY A 88 -5.47 1.10 9.66
N GLU A 89 -6.16 0.10 10.20
CA GLU A 89 -7.20 -0.64 9.48
C GLU A 89 -8.35 0.28 9.06
N SER A 90 -8.83 1.12 9.98
CA SER A 90 -9.86 2.12 9.72
C SER A 90 -9.42 3.15 8.67
N LEU A 91 -8.17 3.61 8.73
CA LEU A 91 -7.59 4.51 7.73
C LEU A 91 -7.63 3.86 6.33
N MET A 92 -7.16 2.61 6.21
CA MET A 92 -7.14 1.89 4.94
C MET A 92 -8.55 1.67 4.38
N GLN A 93 -9.52 1.33 5.24
CA GLN A 93 -10.90 1.15 4.84
C GLN A 93 -11.54 2.44 4.32
N ASN A 94 -11.29 3.57 5.00
CA ASN A 94 -11.96 4.84 4.74
C ASN A 94 -11.27 5.73 3.70
N THR A 95 -10.06 5.38 3.24
CA THR A 95 -9.30 6.23 2.32
C THR A 95 -8.81 5.53 1.06
N VAL A 96 -8.52 4.23 1.12
CA VAL A 96 -7.96 3.49 -0.03
C VAL A 96 -9.10 2.80 -0.78
N LEU A 97 -9.33 3.23 -2.03
CA LEU A 97 -10.29 2.64 -2.97
C LEU A 97 -11.64 2.31 -2.32
N ILE A 98 -12.26 3.30 -1.67
CA ILE A 98 -13.48 3.14 -0.85
C ILE A 98 -14.70 2.57 -1.58
N HIS A 99 -14.67 2.55 -2.91
CA HIS A 99 -15.71 1.95 -3.75
C HIS A 99 -15.63 0.42 -3.78
N LEU A 100 -14.53 -0.18 -3.28
CA LEU A 100 -14.35 -1.62 -3.14
C LEU A 100 -14.51 -2.02 -1.68
N THR A 101 -15.29 -3.08 -1.43
CA THR A 101 -15.53 -3.59 -0.08
C THR A 101 -14.37 -4.45 0.41
N GLU A 102 -13.91 -5.40 -0.41
CA GLU A 102 -12.91 -6.39 -0.03
C GLU A 102 -11.47 -5.88 -0.22
N ASN A 103 -10.62 -6.06 0.79
CA ASN A 103 -9.20 -5.68 0.69
C ASN A 103 -8.47 -6.40 -0.44
N LYS A 104 -8.90 -7.61 -0.78
CA LYS A 104 -8.37 -8.39 -1.90
C LYS A 104 -8.62 -7.71 -3.25
N ASP A 105 -9.78 -7.11 -3.43
CA ASP A 105 -10.12 -6.38 -4.66
C ASP A 105 -9.34 -5.07 -4.73
N LYS A 106 -9.21 -4.36 -3.60
CA LYS A 106 -8.35 -3.17 -3.48
C LYS A 106 -6.90 -3.49 -3.86
N PHE A 107 -6.38 -4.61 -3.36
CA PHE A 107 -5.02 -5.07 -3.65
C PHE A 107 -4.81 -5.29 -5.14
N HIS A 108 -5.68 -6.07 -5.80
CA HIS A 108 -5.55 -6.35 -7.23
C HIS A 108 -5.74 -5.10 -8.09
N MET A 109 -6.66 -4.21 -7.69
CA MET A 109 -6.88 -2.94 -8.37
C MET A 109 -5.63 -2.05 -8.32
N ILE A 110 -4.95 -1.96 -7.17
CA ILE A 110 -3.69 -1.21 -7.08
C ILE A 110 -2.60 -1.85 -7.94
N CYS A 111 -2.45 -3.19 -7.92
CA CYS A 111 -1.52 -3.88 -8.83
C CYS A 111 -1.79 -3.54 -10.30
N LEU A 112 -3.07 -3.45 -10.71
CA LEU A 112 -3.45 -3.03 -12.05
C LEU A 112 -3.10 -1.56 -12.33
N MET A 113 -3.35 -0.67 -11.37
CA MET A 113 -3.01 0.76 -11.48
C MET A 113 -1.50 0.98 -11.63
N ILE A 114 -0.68 0.22 -10.89
CA ILE A 114 0.79 0.26 -11.01
C ILE A 114 1.21 -0.12 -12.43
N LYS A 115 0.72 -1.24 -12.98
CA LYS A 115 1.02 -1.66 -14.35
C LYS A 115 0.67 -0.58 -15.36
N LYS A 116 -0.54 -0.02 -15.26
CA LYS A 116 -1.01 1.03 -16.16
C LYS A 116 -0.16 2.31 -16.06
N LEU A 117 0.28 2.66 -14.85
CA LEU A 117 1.18 3.80 -14.63
C LEU A 117 2.53 3.59 -15.31
N PHE A 118 3.12 2.39 -15.16
CA PHE A 118 4.40 2.08 -15.80
C PHE A 118 4.32 2.11 -17.31
N GLN A 119 3.28 1.52 -17.91
CA GLN A 119 3.06 1.59 -19.35
C GLN A 119 2.95 3.05 -19.82
N ALA A 120 2.13 3.86 -19.13
CA ALA A 120 1.95 5.27 -19.50
C ALA A 120 3.21 6.15 -19.31
N ALA A 121 4.21 5.68 -18.56
CA ALA A 121 5.46 6.40 -18.34
C ALA A 121 6.57 5.97 -19.31
N GLN A 122 6.39 4.85 -20.02
CA GLN A 122 7.31 4.35 -21.05
C GLN A 122 6.99 4.91 -22.45
N ASP A 123 5.78 5.46 -22.64
CA ASP A 123 5.35 6.21 -23.83
C ASP A 123 5.96 7.63 -23.86
#